data_AF-A0A417PI57-F1
#
_entry.id   AF-A0A417PI57-F1
#
_cell.length_a   1.000
_cell.length_b   1.000
_cell.length_c   1.000
_cell.angle_alpha   90.00
_cell.angle_beta   90.00
_cell.angle_gamma   90.00
#
_symmetry.space_group_name_H-M   'P 1'
#
loop_
_entity.id
_entity.type
_entity.pdbx_description
1 polymer ?
#
loop_
_entity_poly.entity_id
_entity_poly.type
_entity_poly.pdbx_seq_one_letter_code
_entity_poly.pdbx_strand_id
1 'polypeptide(L)'
;MRWWIWFRGWLKNQKQMEALPEKKAEEQKSFFLYMRMAPEILTRMRRERGIPLKELELVLIDNENEPVWQVQAILETLVPGLNMLYLVTEREEQFEEQAEELFDSQGLIVAMTKPGTENPSGNLILDLHDWEMHLDIIS
;
A
#
# COMPACT_ATOMS: atom_id res chain seq x y z
N MET A 1 -20.15 1.48 -10.22
CA MET A 1 -19.04 0.62 -10.64
C MET A 1 -18.03 1.44 -11.45
N ARG A 2 -17.08 2.10 -10.77
CA ARG A 2 -16.00 2.93 -11.37
C ARG A 2 -14.62 2.25 -11.34
N TRP A 3 -14.53 0.97 -10.93
CA TRP A 3 -13.31 0.16 -10.98
C TRP A 3 -12.61 0.15 -12.35
N TRP A 4 -13.36 0.31 -13.44
CA TRP A 4 -12.82 0.36 -14.81
C TRP A 4 -11.89 1.55 -15.07
N ILE A 5 -12.02 2.66 -14.33
CA ILE A 5 -11.22 3.89 -14.52
C ILE A 5 -9.81 3.66 -13.96
N TRP A 6 -9.74 3.12 -12.74
CA TRP A 6 -8.50 2.69 -12.10
C TRP A 6 -7.85 1.51 -12.83
N PHE A 7 -8.64 0.53 -13.28
CA PHE A 7 -8.14 -0.58 -14.11
C PHE A 7 -7.57 -0.10 -15.46
N ARG A 8 -8.15 0.95 -16.06
CA ARG A 8 -7.60 1.60 -17.26
C ARG A 8 -6.33 2.40 -16.98
N GLY A 9 -6.26 3.08 -15.84
CA GLY A 9 -5.03 3.72 -15.35
C GLY A 9 -3.91 2.70 -15.14
N TRP A 10 -4.23 1.58 -14.48
CA TRP A 10 -3.36 0.43 -14.28
C TRP A 10 -2.86 -0.17 -15.60
N LEU A 11 -3.75 -0.48 -16.56
CA LEU A 11 -3.37 -0.98 -17.91
C LEU A 11 -2.52 0.02 -18.71
N LYS A 12 -2.80 1.32 -18.57
CA LYS A 12 -2.03 2.38 -19.24
C LYS A 12 -0.62 2.50 -18.64
N ASN A 13 -0.51 2.32 -17.33
CA ASN A 13 0.78 2.33 -16.62
C ASN A 13 1.54 1.02 -16.84
N GLN A 14 0.86 -0.12 -17.05
CA GLN A 14 1.48 -1.40 -17.42
C GLN A 14 2.28 -1.31 -18.72
N LYS A 15 1.78 -0.58 -19.72
CA LYS A 15 2.53 -0.31 -20.95
C LYS A 15 3.75 0.59 -20.75
N GLN A 16 3.77 1.43 -19.72
CA GLN A 16 4.95 2.20 -19.34
C GLN A 16 5.95 1.34 -18.55
N MET A 17 5.46 0.40 -17.75
CA MET A 17 6.27 -0.59 -17.03
C MET A 17 7.04 -1.52 -17.99
N GLU A 18 6.42 -1.94 -19.10
CA GLU A 18 7.05 -2.77 -20.14
C GLU A 18 8.10 -2.02 -20.98
N ALA A 19 8.08 -0.68 -20.99
CA ALA A 19 8.96 0.15 -21.81
C ALA A 19 10.25 0.59 -21.10
N LEU A 20 10.43 0.23 -19.83
CA LEU A 20 11.67 0.50 -19.09
C LEU A 20 12.76 -0.48 -19.55
N PRO A 21 13.97 -0.01 -19.90
CA PRO A 21 15.02 -0.89 -20.40
C PRO A 21 15.42 -1.91 -19.32
N GLU A 22 15.37 -3.20 -19.68
CA GLU A 22 15.89 -4.31 -18.88
C GLU A 22 17.42 -4.18 -18.73
N LYS A 23 17.87 -3.38 -17.77
CA LYS A 23 19.27 -3.39 -17.34
C LYS A 23 19.48 -4.57 -16.39
N LYS A 24 20.12 -5.62 -16.91
CA LYS A 24 20.82 -6.74 -16.23
C LYS A 24 20.43 -7.01 -14.77
N ALA A 25 19.69 -8.10 -14.60
CA ALA A 25 19.30 -8.72 -13.34
C ALA A 25 20.50 -9.19 -12.50
N GLU A 26 21.04 -8.29 -11.68
CA GLU A 26 21.39 -8.58 -10.29
C GLU A 26 20.39 -7.77 -9.45
N GLU A 27 19.61 -8.44 -8.60
CA GLU A 27 19.16 -8.04 -7.25
C GLU A 27 18.99 -6.54 -6.88
N GLN A 28 18.62 -5.65 -7.81
CA GLN A 28 18.32 -4.27 -7.44
C GLN A 28 16.91 -4.21 -6.87
N LYS A 29 16.84 -4.12 -5.54
CA LYS A 29 15.65 -3.64 -4.82
C LYS A 29 15.14 -2.39 -5.53
N SER A 30 13.87 -2.39 -5.88
CA SER A 30 13.18 -1.23 -6.44
C SER A 30 11.84 -1.10 -5.76
N PHE A 31 11.36 0.14 -5.61
CA PHE A 31 10.02 0.37 -5.08
C PHE A 31 8.95 -0.34 -5.91
N PHE A 32 9.18 -0.45 -7.23
CA PHE A 32 8.33 -1.22 -8.12
C PHE A 32 8.24 -2.72 -7.78
N LEU A 33 9.37 -3.34 -7.44
CA LEU A 33 9.37 -4.71 -6.93
C LEU A 33 8.60 -4.76 -5.60
N TYR A 34 8.84 -3.82 -4.70
CA TYR A 34 8.13 -3.73 -3.43
C TYR A 34 6.61 -3.61 -3.62
N MET A 35 6.11 -2.77 -4.53
CA MET A 35 4.68 -2.66 -4.84
C MET A 35 4.05 -4.02 -5.19
N ARG A 36 4.75 -4.84 -5.96
CA ARG A 36 4.29 -6.19 -6.33
C ARG A 36 4.32 -7.18 -5.16
N MET A 37 5.30 -7.01 -4.27
CA MET A 37 5.53 -7.92 -3.16
C MET A 37 4.82 -7.51 -1.86
N ALA A 38 4.32 -6.28 -1.76
CA ALA A 38 3.71 -5.72 -0.55
C ALA A 38 2.61 -6.62 0.06
N PRO A 39 1.71 -7.27 -0.72
CA PRO A 39 0.73 -8.20 -0.14
C PRO A 39 1.35 -9.41 0.56
N GLU A 40 2.44 -9.94 0.01
CA GLU A 40 3.14 -11.10 0.59
C GLU A 40 3.94 -10.70 1.83
N ILE A 41 4.60 -9.54 1.79
CA ILE A 41 5.27 -8.92 2.94
C ILE A 41 4.27 -8.72 4.08
N LEU A 42 3.13 -8.08 3.82
CA LEU A 42 2.07 -7.87 4.82
C LEU A 42 1.57 -9.21 5.37
N THR A 43 1.36 -10.19 4.50
CA THR A 43 0.91 -11.53 4.90
C THR A 43 1.91 -12.19 5.87
N ARG A 44 3.20 -12.07 5.60
CA ARG A 44 4.26 -12.63 6.45
C ARG A 44 4.33 -11.91 7.79
N MET A 45 4.43 -10.59 7.80
CA MET A 45 4.47 -9.78 9.04
C MET A 45 3.26 -10.05 9.93
N ARG A 46 2.06 -10.11 9.34
CA ARG A 46 0.81 -10.41 10.05
C ARG A 46 0.87 -11.82 10.69
N ARG A 47 1.29 -12.84 9.94
CA ARG A 47 1.34 -14.23 10.40
C ARG A 47 2.37 -14.42 11.51
N GLU A 48 3.52 -13.78 11.41
CA GLU A 48 4.56 -13.80 12.46
C GLU A 48 4.05 -13.24 13.80
N ARG A 49 3.13 -12.28 13.75
CA ARG A 49 2.45 -11.73 14.95
C ARG A 49 1.18 -12.49 15.34
N GLY A 50 0.79 -13.53 14.61
CA GLY A 50 -0.41 -14.32 14.88
C GLY A 50 -1.74 -13.58 14.68
N ILE A 51 -1.74 -12.44 13.97
CA ILE A 51 -2.92 -11.59 13.79
C ILE A 51 -3.80 -12.17 12.67
N PRO A 52 -5.07 -12.57 12.87
CA PRO A 52 -5.96 -12.95 11.77
C PRO A 52 -6.25 -11.79 10.83
N LEU A 53 -6.44 -12.03 9.53
CA LEU A 53 -6.68 -10.93 8.55
C LEU A 53 -7.89 -10.06 8.93
N LYS A 54 -8.95 -10.66 9.45
CA LYS A 54 -10.17 -9.93 9.87
C LYS A 54 -9.97 -9.05 11.10
N GLU A 55 -8.92 -9.32 11.87
CA GLU A 55 -8.53 -8.57 13.07
C GLU A 55 -7.38 -7.61 12.77
N LEU A 56 -6.86 -7.59 11.53
CA LEU A 56 -5.78 -6.70 11.14
C LEU A 56 -6.30 -5.27 11.07
N GLU A 57 -5.72 -4.42 11.92
CA GLU A 57 -5.88 -2.97 11.89
C GLU A 57 -4.54 -2.39 11.43
N LEU A 58 -4.41 -2.25 10.10
CA LEU A 58 -3.14 -1.86 9.48
C LEU A 58 -2.92 -0.35 9.66
N VAL A 59 -1.73 0.03 10.13
CA VAL A 59 -1.20 1.37 9.99
C VAL A 59 -0.24 1.36 8.80
N LEU A 60 -0.53 2.16 7.78
CA LEU A 60 0.38 2.40 6.67
C LEU A 60 0.93 3.81 6.78
N ILE A 61 2.26 3.92 6.83
CA ILE A 61 2.94 5.22 6.81
C ILE A 61 3.37 5.47 5.38
N ASP A 62 2.82 6.55 4.79
CA ASP A 62 3.14 7.01 3.45
C ASP A 62 4.65 7.28 3.30
N ASN A 63 5.16 7.16 2.07
CA ASN A 63 6.50 7.61 1.72
C ASN A 63 6.36 8.71 0.68
N GLU A 64 6.52 9.96 1.12
CA GLU A 64 6.31 11.13 0.27
C GLU A 64 7.38 11.30 -0.82
N ASN A 65 8.49 10.57 -0.73
CA ASN A 65 9.51 10.53 -1.79
C ASN A 65 9.02 9.77 -3.03
N GLU A 66 8.02 8.90 -2.87
CA GLU A 66 7.44 8.16 -3.98
C GLU A 66 6.18 8.87 -4.51
N PRO A 67 5.91 8.77 -5.83
CA PRO A 67 4.68 9.29 -6.42
C PRO A 67 3.43 8.73 -5.74
N VAL A 68 2.46 9.59 -5.44
CA VAL A 68 1.21 9.21 -4.76
C VAL A 68 0.49 8.02 -5.42
N TRP A 69 0.49 7.94 -6.75
CA TRP A 69 -0.15 6.84 -7.48
C TRP A 69 0.45 5.47 -7.17
N GLN A 70 1.73 5.41 -6.79
CA GLN A 70 2.37 4.15 -6.40
C GLN A 70 1.88 3.69 -5.02
N VAL A 71 1.74 4.62 -4.09
CA VAL A 71 1.20 4.36 -2.76
C VAL A 71 -0.27 3.98 -2.83
N GLN A 72 -1.06 4.68 -3.66
CA GLN A 72 -2.44 4.31 -3.97
C GLN A 72 -2.54 2.89 -4.54
N ALA A 73 -1.64 2.52 -5.46
CA ALA A 73 -1.60 1.17 -6.02
C ALA A 73 -1.21 0.10 -4.98
N ILE A 74 -0.30 0.42 -4.04
CA ILE A 74 -0.03 -0.47 -2.90
C ILE A 74 -1.31 -0.64 -2.08
N LEU A 75 -1.98 0.45 -1.71
CA LEU A 75 -3.23 0.39 -0.94
C LEU A 75 -4.26 -0.53 -1.62
N GLU A 76 -4.52 -0.38 -2.92
CA GLU A 76 -5.44 -1.26 -3.68
C GLU A 76 -5.13 -2.75 -3.52
N THR A 77 -3.85 -3.11 -3.39
CA THR A 77 -3.44 -4.52 -3.23
C THR A 77 -3.53 -5.02 -1.78
N LEU A 78 -3.41 -4.13 -0.79
CA LEU A 78 -3.40 -4.48 0.64
C LEU A 78 -4.79 -4.51 1.27
N VAL A 79 -5.71 -3.69 0.77
CA VAL A 79 -7.06 -3.50 1.33
C VAL A 79 -8.01 -4.70 1.27
N PRO A 80 -7.93 -5.65 0.32
CA PRO A 80 -8.93 -6.71 0.25
C PRO A 80 -9.02 -7.54 1.53
N GLY A 81 -10.19 -7.49 2.18
CA GLY A 81 -10.47 -8.22 3.41
C GLY A 81 -10.07 -7.51 4.71
N LEU A 82 -9.58 -6.28 4.64
CA LEU A 82 -9.42 -5.40 5.81
C LEU A 82 -10.74 -4.73 6.18
N ASN A 83 -10.91 -4.45 7.48
CA ASN A 83 -12.04 -3.65 7.99
C ASN A 83 -11.61 -2.21 8.33
N MET A 84 -10.34 -2.03 8.72
CA MET A 84 -9.79 -0.76 9.20
C MET A 84 -8.38 -0.56 8.64
N LEU A 85 -8.11 0.65 8.15
CA LEU A 85 -6.80 1.12 7.73
C LEU A 85 -6.56 2.51 8.34
N TYR A 86 -5.41 2.70 8.95
CA TYR A 86 -4.89 4.00 9.35
C TYR A 86 -3.82 4.42 8.34
N LEU A 87 -4.03 5.52 7.64
CA LEU A 87 -3.06 6.08 6.70
C LEU A 87 -2.40 7.31 7.34
N VAL A 88 -1.10 7.24 7.57
CA VAL A 88 -0.30 8.37 8.04
C VAL A 88 0.33 9.05 6.84
N THR A 89 -0.07 10.28 6.52
CA THR A 89 0.39 11.00 5.31
C THR A 89 0.25 12.51 5.47
N GLU A 90 1.16 13.29 4.85
CA GLU A 90 0.99 14.73 4.65
C GLU A 90 0.12 15.10 3.43
N ARG A 91 -0.32 14.10 2.65
CA ARG A 91 -0.98 14.28 1.34
C ARG A 91 -2.44 13.82 1.34
N GLU A 92 -3.15 14.00 2.46
CA GLU A 92 -4.52 13.50 2.71
C GLU A 92 -5.49 13.76 1.53
N GLU A 93 -5.53 14.98 1.00
CA GLU A 93 -6.39 15.38 -0.13
C GLU A 93 -6.24 14.47 -1.37
N GLN A 94 -5.07 13.87 -1.57
CA GLN A 94 -4.79 13.00 -2.71
C GLN A 94 -5.33 11.58 -2.52
N PHE A 95 -5.70 11.19 -1.30
CA PHE A 95 -6.24 9.88 -0.95
C PHE A 95 -7.75 9.90 -0.68
N GLU A 96 -8.38 11.07 -0.55
CA GLU A 96 -9.81 11.20 -0.23
C GLU A 96 -10.71 10.43 -1.20
N GLU A 97 -10.55 10.63 -2.52
CA GLU A 97 -11.38 9.91 -3.52
C GLU A 97 -11.20 8.39 -3.39
N GLN A 98 -9.98 7.92 -3.14
CA GLN A 98 -9.72 6.49 -2.97
C GLN A 98 -10.35 5.96 -1.67
N ALA A 99 -10.26 6.70 -0.57
CA ALA A 99 -10.86 6.33 0.71
C ALA A 99 -12.39 6.21 0.61
N GLU A 100 -13.05 7.18 -0.04
CA GLU A 100 -14.49 7.13 -0.31
C GLU A 100 -14.87 5.90 -1.14
N GLU A 101 -14.13 5.63 -2.23
CA GLU A 101 -14.40 4.46 -3.08
C GLU A 101 -14.20 3.12 -2.34
N LEU A 102 -13.22 3.04 -1.45
CA LEU A 102 -12.96 1.86 -0.63
C LEU A 102 -14.08 1.61 0.40
N PHE A 103 -14.57 2.68 1.01
CA PHE A 103 -15.72 2.58 1.91
C PHE A 103 -16.98 2.12 1.15
N ASP A 104 -17.29 2.74 0.02
CA ASP A 104 -18.48 2.42 -0.78
C ASP A 104 -18.46 0.99 -1.35
N SER A 105 -17.27 0.51 -1.76
CA SER A 105 -17.14 -0.79 -2.44
C SER A 105 -16.91 -1.97 -1.50
N GLN A 106 -16.25 -1.75 -0.36
CA GLN A 106 -15.79 -2.82 0.53
C GLN A 106 -16.18 -2.62 1.99
N GLY A 107 -16.72 -1.45 2.36
CA GLY A 107 -16.98 -1.09 3.76
C GLY A 107 -15.70 -0.83 4.57
N LEU A 108 -14.56 -0.68 3.90
CA LEU A 108 -13.28 -0.39 4.57
C LEU A 108 -13.29 1.05 5.08
N ILE A 109 -13.00 1.21 6.38
CA ILE A 109 -12.78 2.53 6.98
C ILE A 109 -11.30 2.89 6.81
N VAL A 110 -11.04 4.03 6.18
CA VAL A 110 -9.70 4.63 6.07
C VAL A 110 -9.66 5.87 6.95
N ALA A 111 -8.91 5.82 8.05
CA ALA A 111 -8.67 6.97 8.91
C ALA A 111 -7.31 7.59 8.54
N MET A 112 -7.33 8.85 8.12
CA MET A 112 -6.13 9.59 7.75
C MET A 112 -5.66 10.47 8.90
N THR A 113 -4.35 10.55 9.10
CA THR A 113 -3.74 11.46 10.06
C THR A 113 -2.37 11.92 9.60
N LYS A 114 -1.92 13.07 10.10
CA LYS A 114 -0.59 13.60 9.79
C LYS A 114 0.51 12.92 10.60
N PRO A 115 1.73 12.79 10.06
CA PRO A 115 2.90 12.37 10.83
C PRO A 115 3.06 13.16 12.14
N GLY A 116 3.44 12.48 13.23
CA GLY A 116 3.70 13.11 14.53
C GLY A 116 2.45 13.56 15.31
N THR A 117 1.26 13.32 14.79
CA THR A 117 0.01 13.35 15.59
C THR A 117 -0.10 12.11 16.48
N GLU A 118 -1.15 12.00 17.31
CA GLU A 118 -1.37 10.83 18.18
C GLU A 118 -1.11 9.51 17.45
N ASN A 119 -0.41 8.58 18.10
CA ASN A 119 -0.07 7.29 17.48
C ASN A 119 -1.35 6.56 17.07
N PRO A 120 -1.49 6.17 15.78
CA PRO A 120 -2.64 5.39 15.34
C PRO A 120 -2.67 4.05 16.09
N SER A 121 -3.86 3.64 16.51
CA SER A 121 -4.10 2.49 17.40
C SER A 121 -4.01 1.12 16.74
N GLY A 122 -3.54 1.04 15.48
CA GLY A 122 -3.49 -0.22 14.74
C GLY A 122 -2.49 -1.23 15.32
N ASN A 123 -2.69 -2.50 14.99
CA ASN A 123 -1.93 -3.63 15.57
C ASN A 123 -0.78 -4.12 14.67
N LEU A 124 -0.63 -3.56 13.48
CA LEU A 124 0.51 -3.79 12.59
C LEU A 124 0.86 -2.49 11.87
N ILE A 125 2.15 -2.15 11.82
CA ILE A 125 2.66 -0.98 11.11
C ILE A 125 3.42 -1.46 9.88
N LEU A 126 3.13 -0.84 8.73
CA LEU A 126 3.87 -0.96 7.48
C LEU A 126 4.38 0.42 7.08
N ASP A 127 5.64 0.70 7.35
CA ASP A 127 6.28 1.98 7.00
C ASP A 127 6.88 1.93 5.59
N LEU A 128 6.35 2.72 4.67
CA LEU A 128 6.82 2.71 3.28
C LEU A 128 8.21 3.35 3.10
N HIS A 129 8.75 4.03 4.11
CA HIS A 129 10.15 4.46 4.11
C HIS A 129 11.11 3.27 4.24
N ASP A 130 10.67 2.20 4.89
CA ASP A 130 11.45 0.99 5.17
C ASP A 130 11.30 -0.08 4.08
N TRP A 131 10.80 0.28 2.91
CA TRP A 131 10.45 -0.66 1.84
C TRP A 131 11.60 -1.60 1.42
N GLU A 132 12.84 -1.11 1.45
CA GLU A 132 14.03 -1.92 1.14
C GLU A 132 14.22 -3.04 2.16
N MET A 133 14.02 -2.75 3.45
CA MET A 133 14.13 -3.73 4.53
C MET A 133 12.97 -4.72 4.49
N HIS A 134 11.78 -4.25 4.11
CA HIS A 134 10.62 -5.12 3.93
C HIS A 134 10.83 -6.16 2.83
N LEU A 135 11.57 -5.84 1.76
CA LEU A 135 11.93 -6.83 0.74
C LEU A 135 12.83 -7.95 1.29
N ASP A 136 13.59 -7.71 2.35
CA ASP A 136 14.41 -8.76 2.98
C ASP A 136 13.56 -9.77 3.77
N ILE A 137 12.33 -9.41 4.14
CA ILE A 137 11.40 -10.31 4.87
C ILE A 137 11.00 -11.51 4.01
N ILE A 138 10.93 -11.32 2.70
CA ILE A 138 10.49 -12.33 1.72
C ILE A 138 11.64 -12.95 0.93
N SER A 139 12.87 -12.50 1.16
CA SER A 139 14.08 -13.03 0.53
C SER A 139 14.54 -14.34 1.17
#